data_AF-W1Y3N0-F1
#
_entry.id   AF-W1Y3N0-F1
#
_cell.length_a   1.000
_cell.length_b   1.000
_cell.length_c   1.000
_cell.angle_alpha   90.00
_cell.angle_beta   90.00
_cell.angle_gamma   90.00
#
_symmetry.space_group_name_H-M   'P 1'
#
loop_
_entity.id
_entity.type
_entity.pdbx_description
1 polymer ?
#
loop_
_entity_poly.entity_id
_entity_poly.type
_entity_poly.pdbx_seq_one_letter_code
_entity_poly.pdbx_strand_id
1 'polypeptide(L)'
;NGFGGKLDDGESFRECAIRELYEESGLQGNPEDLECVAAFDFQFPFDESLTHVSYVYFLRTFTGTVEETDEMEPHWLEPNQIPYEHMWDGDRRWLPMLLEGKKLKGPIVFGRDNNMVDKMDLTT
;
A
#
# COMPACT_ATOMS: atom_id res chain seq x y z
N ASN A 1 4.62 -0.96 6.89
CA ASN A 1 3.47 -0.91 5.97
C ASN A 1 3.72 -1.87 4.82
N GLY A 2 2.95 -1.82 3.73
CA GLY A 2 3.31 -2.57 2.50
C GLY A 2 4.42 -1.87 1.73
N PHE A 3 4.93 -2.55 0.70
CA PHE A 3 5.93 -2.02 -0.23
C PHE A 3 5.28 -1.18 -1.34
N GLY A 4 5.96 -0.13 -1.80
CA GLY A 4 5.47 0.67 -2.92
C GLY A 4 6.03 2.08 -2.99
N GLY A 5 5.85 2.71 -4.15
CA GLY A 5 6.33 4.05 -4.39
C GLY A 5 5.63 4.74 -5.55
N LYS A 6 6.34 5.65 -6.20
CA LYS A 6 5.78 6.52 -7.24
C LYS A 6 5.94 5.89 -8.61
N LEU A 7 5.00 6.20 -9.49
CA LEU A 7 5.04 5.77 -10.87
C LEU A 7 6.15 6.50 -11.63
N ASP A 8 6.95 5.76 -12.40
CA ASP A 8 7.91 6.33 -13.35
C ASP A 8 7.29 6.58 -14.73
N ASP A 9 7.93 7.44 -15.53
CA ASP A 9 7.44 7.82 -16.86
C ASP A 9 7.31 6.59 -17.79
N GLY A 10 6.06 6.32 -18.22
CA GLY A 10 5.74 5.23 -19.14
C GLY A 10 5.49 3.88 -18.46
N GLU A 11 5.59 3.80 -17.14
CA GLU A 11 5.31 2.61 -16.34
C GLU A 11 3.80 2.44 -16.09
N SER A 12 3.32 1.20 -16.02
CA SER A 12 1.99 0.88 -15.49
C SER A 12 2.01 0.71 -13.98
N PHE A 13 0.87 0.90 -13.31
CA PHE A 13 0.78 0.69 -11.84
C PHE A 13 1.21 -0.71 -11.38
N ARG A 14 1.04 -1.73 -12.23
CA ARG A 14 1.46 -3.10 -11.90
C ARG A 14 2.97 -3.28 -12.05
N GLU A 15 3.58 -2.66 -13.06
CA GLU A 15 5.04 -2.66 -13.22
C GLU A 15 5.69 -1.91 -12.06
N CYS A 16 5.16 -0.74 -11.69
CA CYS A 16 5.58 0.03 -10.51
C CYS A 16 5.56 -0.81 -9.25
N ALA A 17 4.44 -1.47 -8.95
CA ALA A 17 4.33 -2.30 -7.74
C ALA A 17 5.35 -3.44 -7.69
N ILE A 18 5.72 -4.03 -8.84
CA ILE A 18 6.75 -5.08 -8.89
C ILE A 18 8.16 -4.50 -8.75
N ARG A 19 8.45 -3.35 -9.39
CA ARG A 19 9.74 -2.67 -9.26
C ARG A 19 9.98 -2.27 -7.80
N GLU A 20 9.02 -1.60 -7.17
CA GLU A 20 9.11 -1.13 -5.79
C GLU A 20 9.21 -2.31 -4.81
N LEU A 21 8.46 -3.40 -5.03
CA LEU A 21 8.62 -4.64 -4.26
C LEU A 21 10.07 -5.14 -4.30
N TYR A 22 10.71 -5.12 -5.48
CA TYR A 22 12.09 -5.55 -5.63
C TYR A 22 13.07 -4.57 -4.99
N GLU A 23 12.90 -3.28 -5.21
CA GLU A 23 13.78 -2.22 -4.69
C GLU A 23 13.75 -2.16 -3.15
N GLU A 24 12.60 -2.39 -2.53
CA GLU A 24 12.43 -2.29 -1.07
C GLU A 24 12.58 -3.63 -0.32
N SER A 25 12.65 -4.78 -1.00
CA SER A 25 12.68 -6.07 -0.31
C SER A 25 13.50 -7.19 -0.98
N GLY A 26 14.00 -6.99 -2.20
CA GLY A 26 14.65 -8.03 -3.00
C GLY A 26 13.72 -9.12 -3.54
N LEU A 27 12.42 -9.07 -3.21
CA LEU A 27 11.42 -10.02 -3.71
C LEU A 27 11.04 -9.71 -5.15
N GLN A 28 10.75 -10.76 -5.91
CA GLN A 28 10.39 -10.68 -7.32
C GLN A 28 9.02 -11.31 -7.55
N GLY A 29 8.20 -10.66 -8.38
CA GLY A 29 6.89 -11.16 -8.80
C GLY A 29 6.60 -10.78 -10.24
N ASN A 30 5.51 -11.32 -10.80
CA ASN A 30 5.06 -10.91 -12.12
C ASN A 30 3.91 -9.90 -12.01
N PRO A 31 3.88 -8.85 -12.85
CA PRO A 31 2.78 -7.88 -12.88
C PRO A 31 1.40 -8.54 -13.08
N GLU A 32 1.32 -9.65 -13.81
CA GLU A 32 0.08 -10.40 -14.07
C GLU A 32 -0.48 -11.10 -12.82
N ASP A 33 0.41 -11.51 -11.90
CA ASP A 33 0.05 -12.22 -10.66
C ASP A 33 -0.48 -11.28 -9.56
N LEU A 34 -0.40 -9.96 -9.78
CA LEU A 34 -0.93 -8.96 -8.86
C LEU A 34 -2.47 -8.96 -8.87
N GLU A 35 -3.05 -9.22 -7.70
CA GLU A 35 -4.46 -9.02 -7.45
C GLU A 35 -4.70 -7.59 -6.96
N CYS A 36 -5.34 -6.75 -7.78
CA CYS A 36 -5.80 -5.44 -7.32
C CYS A 36 -6.93 -5.62 -6.29
N VAL A 37 -6.68 -5.17 -5.06
CA VAL A 37 -7.59 -5.28 -3.92
C VAL A 37 -8.08 -3.93 -3.42
N ALA A 38 -7.39 -2.83 -3.75
CA ALA A 38 -7.93 -1.50 -3.50
C ALA A 38 -7.52 -0.45 -4.53
N ALA A 39 -8.37 0.59 -4.66
CA ALA A 39 -8.09 1.82 -5.39
C ALA A 39 -8.49 3.03 -4.53
N PHE A 40 -7.49 3.70 -3.97
CA PHE A 40 -7.69 4.82 -3.05
C PHE A 40 -7.37 6.15 -3.72
N ASP A 41 -8.19 7.15 -3.41
CA ASP A 41 -7.91 8.56 -3.69
C ASP A 41 -7.46 9.22 -2.38
N PHE A 42 -6.15 9.35 -2.19
CA PHE A 42 -5.57 9.96 -1.00
C PHE A 42 -5.56 11.48 -1.15
N GLN A 43 -6.36 12.16 -0.33
CA GLN A 43 -6.58 13.60 -0.39
C GLN A 43 -5.91 14.28 0.79
N PHE A 44 -5.05 15.26 0.50
CA PHE A 44 -4.35 16.08 1.48
C PHE A 44 -4.75 17.56 1.27
N PRO A 45 -5.89 18.02 1.83
CA PRO A 45 -6.42 19.37 1.56
C PRO A 45 -5.51 20.52 2.02
N PHE A 46 -4.53 20.22 2.88
CA PHE A 46 -3.59 21.19 3.43
C PHE A 46 -2.20 21.12 2.78
N ASP A 47 -1.98 20.15 1.89
CA ASP A 47 -0.79 20.01 1.04
C ASP A 47 -1.15 19.22 -0.22
N GLU A 48 -1.68 19.92 -1.23
CA GLU A 48 -2.16 19.29 -2.47
C GLU A 48 -1.07 18.50 -3.21
N SER A 49 0.22 18.80 -2.97
CA SER A 49 1.34 18.07 -3.59
C SER A 49 1.44 16.61 -3.14
N LEU A 50 0.82 16.28 -2.00
CA LEU A 50 0.71 14.93 -1.48
C LEU A 50 -0.53 14.20 -1.97
N THR A 51 -1.46 14.87 -2.66
CA THR A 51 -2.69 14.23 -3.15
C THR A 51 -2.37 13.32 -4.34
N HIS A 52 -2.79 12.05 -4.26
CA HIS A 52 -2.50 11.06 -5.29
C HIS A 52 -3.49 9.89 -5.25
N VAL A 53 -3.55 9.16 -6.37
CA VAL A 53 -4.25 7.88 -6.45
C VAL A 53 -3.26 6.76 -6.15
N SER A 54 -3.68 5.79 -5.35
CA SER A 54 -2.90 4.60 -5.06
C SER A 54 -3.71 3.34 -5.33
N TYR A 55 -3.04 2.32 -5.86
CA TYR A 55 -3.59 0.99 -6.03
C TYR A 55 -2.89 0.02 -5.09
N VAL A 56 -3.67 -0.73 -4.33
CA VAL A 56 -3.15 -1.74 -3.40
C VAL A 56 -3.32 -3.11 -4.02
N TYR A 57 -2.25 -3.89 -3.98
CA TYR A 57 -2.21 -5.23 -4.56
C TYR A 57 -1.88 -6.27 -3.49
N PHE A 58 -2.44 -7.47 -3.66
CA PHE A 58 -1.90 -8.68 -3.06
C PHE A 58 -1.14 -9.48 -4.10
N LEU A 59 0.02 -10.00 -3.70
CA LEU A 59 0.83 -10.93 -4.45
C LEU A 59 0.98 -12.20 -3.61
N ARG A 60 0.61 -13.35 -4.18
CA ARG A 60 0.66 -14.66 -3.48
C ARG A 60 1.79 -15.55 -3.97
N THR A 61 2.30 -15.27 -5.17
CA THR A 61 3.38 -16.01 -5.81
C THR A 61 4.51 -15.04 -6.07
N PHE A 62 5.64 -15.28 -5.42
CA PHE A 62 6.85 -14.47 -5.57
C PHE A 62 8.08 -15.37 -5.38
N THR A 63 9.23 -14.88 -5.82
CA THR A 63 10.54 -15.51 -5.65
C THR A 63 11.52 -14.53 -5.02
N GLY A 64 12.73 -15.00 -4.75
CA GLY A 64 13.76 -14.19 -4.10
C GLY A 64 13.86 -14.47 -2.60
N THR A 65 14.81 -13.80 -1.96
CA THR A 65 14.97 -13.80 -0.50
C THR A 65 14.71 -12.38 -0.04
N VAL A 66 14.01 -12.24 1.09
CA VAL A 66 13.73 -10.91 1.62
C VAL A 66 15.03 -10.30 2.14
N GLU A 67 15.27 -9.04 1.79
CA GLU A 67 16.47 -8.29 2.16
C GLU A 67 16.08 -6.94 2.76
N GLU A 68 16.81 -6.52 3.79
CA GLU A 68 16.73 -5.17 4.35
C GLU A 68 17.42 -4.20 3.41
N THR A 69 16.85 -3.01 3.26
CA THR A 69 17.35 -1.93 2.41
C THR A 69 17.49 -0.66 3.23
N ASP A 70 18.10 0.38 2.64
CA ASP A 70 18.20 1.69 3.31
C ASP A 70 16.83 2.33 3.59
N GLU A 71 15.77 1.88 2.90
CA GLU A 71 14.41 2.42 3.00
C GLU A 71 13.47 1.53 3.84
N MET A 72 13.73 0.22 3.91
CA MET A 72 12.78 -0.74 4.46
C MET A 72 13.48 -1.88 5.22
N GLU A 73 12.89 -2.27 6.34
CA GLU A 73 13.26 -3.46 7.13
C GLU A 73 12.10 -4.48 7.10
N PRO A 74 12.06 -5.40 6.12
CA PRO A 74 10.93 -6.32 5.94
C PRO A 74 10.85 -7.39 7.03
N HIS A 75 9.65 -7.65 7.53
CA HIS A 75 9.37 -8.70 8.49
C HIS A 75 8.20 -9.58 8.07
N TRP A 76 8.35 -10.90 8.20
CA TRP A 76 7.24 -11.83 8.08
C TRP A 76 6.39 -11.79 9.35
N LEU A 77 5.10 -11.53 9.18
CA LEU A 77 4.14 -11.42 10.27
C LEU A 77 2.97 -12.35 10.01
N GLU A 78 2.54 -13.07 11.05
CA GLU A 78 1.25 -13.73 11.04
C GLU A 78 0.13 -12.67 10.99
N PRO A 79 -1.01 -12.93 10.33
CA PRO A 79 -2.10 -11.95 10.22
C PRO A 79 -2.62 -11.42 11.57
N ASN A 80 -2.51 -12.22 12.64
CA ASN A 80 -2.91 -11.84 14.01
C ASN A 80 -1.80 -11.11 14.80
N GLN A 81 -0.60 -10.93 14.22
CA GLN A 81 0.54 -10.24 14.82
C GLN A 81 0.84 -8.90 14.16
N ILE A 82 -0.02 -8.44 13.23
CA ILE A 82 0.17 -7.16 12.55
C ILE A 82 0.19 -6.01 13.58
N PRO A 83 1.28 -5.20 13.63
CA PRO A 83 1.47 -4.16 14.65
C PRO A 83 0.69 -2.89 14.28
N TYR A 84 -0.64 -2.97 14.26
CA TYR A 84 -1.51 -1.87 13.81
C TYR A 84 -1.19 -0.53 14.50
N GLU A 85 -0.86 -0.53 15.79
CA GLU A 85 -0.52 0.68 16.53
C GLU A 85 0.69 1.45 15.98
N HIS A 86 1.60 0.76 15.29
CA HIS A 86 2.79 1.32 14.64
C HIS A 86 2.60 1.61 13.15
N MET A 87 1.40 1.39 12.61
CA MET A 87 1.07 1.67 11.21
C MET A 87 0.41 3.05 11.06
N TRP A 88 0.45 3.56 9.83
CA TRP A 88 -0.35 4.69 9.39
C TRP A 88 -1.82 4.58 9.80
N ASP A 89 -2.44 5.72 10.13
CA ASP A 89 -3.79 5.74 10.69
C ASP A 89 -4.84 5.16 9.76
N GLY A 90 -4.68 5.37 8.45
CA GLY A 90 -5.55 4.78 7.43
C GLY A 90 -5.44 3.26 7.39
N ASP A 91 -4.22 2.72 7.36
CA ASP A 91 -3.92 1.30 7.21
C ASP A 91 -4.54 0.45 8.31
N ARG A 92 -4.55 0.98 9.55
CA ARG A 92 -5.24 0.37 10.69
C ARG A 92 -6.71 0.07 10.41
N ARG A 93 -7.36 0.88 9.58
CA ARG A 93 -8.79 0.81 9.29
C ARG A 93 -9.06 -0.07 8.07
N TRP A 94 -8.34 0.12 6.97
CA TRP A 94 -8.63 -0.57 5.71
C TRP A 94 -7.95 -1.94 5.56
N LEU A 95 -6.77 -2.16 6.14
CA LEU A 95 -6.05 -3.44 5.98
C LEU A 95 -6.82 -4.65 6.53
N PRO A 96 -7.45 -4.59 7.74
CA PRO A 96 -8.27 -5.70 8.24
C PRO A 96 -9.39 -6.10 7.26
N MET A 97 -10.03 -5.12 6.63
CA MET A 97 -11.11 -5.37 5.67
C MET A 97 -10.60 -6.08 4.41
N LEU A 98 -9.40 -5.74 3.92
CA LEU A 98 -8.77 -6.44 2.79
C LEU A 98 -8.40 -7.88 3.15
N LEU A 99 -7.91 -8.12 4.38
CA LEU A 99 -7.60 -9.47 4.87
C LEU A 99 -8.84 -10.34 5.05
N GLU A 100 -10.01 -9.75 5.30
CA GLU A 100 -11.32 -10.42 5.25
C GLU A 100 -11.80 -10.75 3.82
N GLY A 101 -11.03 -10.36 2.79
CA GLY A 101 -11.33 -10.62 1.38
C GLY A 101 -12.22 -9.56 0.71
N LYS A 102 -12.47 -8.42 1.37
CA LYS A 102 -13.15 -7.28 0.72
C LYS A 102 -12.18 -6.62 -0.27
N LYS A 103 -12.73 -6.06 -1.35
CA LYS A 103 -12.03 -5.08 -2.18
C LYS A 103 -12.51 -3.69 -1.79
N LEU A 104 -11.67 -2.68 -1.88
CA LEU A 104 -12.03 -1.34 -1.41
C LEU A 104 -11.76 -0.28 -2.46
N LYS A 105 -12.62 0.73 -2.54
CA LYS A 105 -12.32 1.94 -3.29
C LYS A 105 -12.99 3.16 -2.69
N GLY A 106 -12.35 4.32 -2.86
CA GLY A 106 -12.91 5.60 -2.43
C GLY A 106 -11.86 6.55 -1.88
N PRO A 107 -12.30 7.75 -1.46
CA PRO A 107 -11.42 8.77 -0.94
C PRO A 107 -11.03 8.52 0.52
N ILE A 108 -9.79 8.89 0.85
CA ILE A 108 -9.24 8.94 2.20
C ILE A 108 -8.68 10.35 2.38
N VAL A 109 -9.29 11.12 3.28
CA VAL A 109 -8.96 12.53 3.52
C VAL A 109 -8.14 12.65 4.79
N PHE A 110 -6.94 13.22 4.66
CA PHE A 110 -6.04 13.47 5.78
C PHE A 110 -6.29 14.82 6.44
N GLY A 111 -6.04 14.84 7.75
CA GLY A 111 -6.08 16.05 8.56
C GLY A 111 -4.89 16.98 8.29
N ARG A 112 -4.86 18.09 9.02
CA ARG A 112 -3.85 19.15 8.85
C ARG A 112 -2.41 18.72 9.17
N ASP A 113 -2.24 17.62 9.91
CA ASP A 113 -0.92 17.06 10.23
C ASP A 113 -0.39 16.13 9.12
N ASN A 114 -1.14 15.95 8.03
CA ASN A 114 -0.83 15.04 6.91
C ASN A 114 -0.58 13.59 7.36
N ASN A 115 -1.12 13.19 8.51
CA ASN A 115 -0.90 11.86 9.09
C ASN A 115 -2.21 11.21 9.56
N MET A 116 -3.02 11.92 10.34
CA MET A 116 -4.29 11.40 10.84
C MET A 116 -5.37 11.44 9.76
N VAL A 117 -6.20 10.41 9.69
CA VAL A 117 -7.32 10.36 8.75
C VAL A 117 -8.54 11.07 9.37
N ASP A 118 -8.94 12.17 8.74
CA ASP A 118 -10.14 12.94 9.09
C ASP A 118 -11.41 12.25 8.57
N LYS A 119 -11.38 11.76 7.32
CA LYS A 119 -12.51 11.08 6.69
C LYS A 119 -12.07 9.91 5.81
N MET A 120 -12.86 8.84 5.81
CA MET A 120 -12.63 7.66 4.99
C MET A 120 -13.99 7.13 4.49
N ASP A 121 -14.27 7.35 3.22
CA ASP A 121 -15.54 6.96 2.59
C ASP A 121 -15.30 5.80 1.61
N LEU A 122 -15.04 4.61 2.14
CA LEU A 122 -14.72 3.43 1.33
C LEU A 122 -15.98 2.64 0.98
N THR A 123 -16.01 2.17 -0.27
CA THR A 123 -17.01 1.23 -0.79
C THR A 123 -16.35 -0.12 -1.06
N THR A 124 -17.12 -1.20 -0.90
CA THR A 124 -16.71 -2.58 -1.19
C THR A 124 -17.23 -3.07 -2.52
#